data_AF-A0A7Y2T3H4-F1
#
_entry.id   AF-A0A7Y2T3H4-F1
#
_cell.length_a   1.000
_cell.length_b   1.000
_cell.length_c   1.000
_cell.angle_alpha   90.00
_cell.angle_beta   90.00
_cell.angle_gamma   90.00
#
_symmetry.space_group_name_H-M   'P 1'
#
loop_
_entity.id
_entity.type
_entity.pdbx_description
1 polymer ?
#
loop_
_entity_poly.entity_id
_entity_poly.type
_entity_poly.pdbx_seq_one_letter_code
_entity_poly.pdbx_strand_id
1 'polypeptide(L)'
;DILTVHYEACPHLHRTLQKIKNAGMKAGVAINPHTPVNVLESIIQDVDLVCLMSVNPGYGGQKFIPHTLVKLRQLKSLISEANSKTLIEIDGGVGTGNASELAKAGADVLVAGSFVFRSDNPVEAIAALNTLVNP
;
A
#
# COMPACT_ATOMS: atom_id res chain seq x y z
N ASP A 1 11.65 8.69 7.30
CA ASP A 1 11.84 7.78 6.14
C ASP A 1 10.83 8.01 5.03
N ILE A 2 9.53 7.78 5.24
CA ILE A 2 8.46 8.00 4.24
C ILE A 2 7.33 8.81 4.86
N LEU A 3 6.74 9.76 4.12
CA LEU A 3 5.46 10.39 4.47
C LEU A 3 4.46 10.15 3.34
N THR A 4 3.37 9.48 3.68
CA THR A 4 2.28 9.14 2.75
C THR A 4 1.09 10.06 2.98
N VAL A 5 0.55 10.65 1.91
CA VAL A 5 -0.64 11.51 1.96
C VAL A 5 -1.77 10.92 1.13
N HIS A 6 -3.01 11.10 1.57
CA HIS A 6 -4.17 10.70 0.78
C HIS A 6 -4.29 11.57 -0.48
N TYR A 7 -4.46 10.92 -1.64
CA TYR A 7 -4.76 11.58 -2.91
C TYR A 7 -5.94 12.56 -2.75
N GLU A 8 -6.99 12.11 -2.07
CA GLU A 8 -8.26 12.81 -1.89
C GLU A 8 -8.13 14.08 -1.02
N ALA A 9 -7.10 14.13 -0.17
CA ALA A 9 -6.85 15.27 0.72
C ALA A 9 -5.93 16.32 0.10
N CYS A 10 -5.39 16.09 -1.11
CA CYS A 10 -4.37 16.91 -1.72
C CYS A 10 -4.84 17.54 -3.05
N PRO A 11 -5.43 18.75 -3.04
CA PRO A 11 -5.85 19.44 -4.28
C PRO A 11 -4.70 19.65 -5.28
N HIS A 12 -3.47 19.78 -4.77
CA HIS A 12 -2.25 19.93 -5.58
C HIS A 12 -1.22 18.86 -5.22
N LEU A 13 -1.57 17.59 -5.45
CA LEU A 13 -0.76 16.43 -5.03
C LEU A 13 0.71 16.54 -5.42
N HIS A 14 1.04 16.85 -6.68
CA HIS A 14 2.44 16.99 -7.12
C HIS A 14 3.22 18.00 -6.24
N ARG A 15 2.65 19.16 -5.94
CA ARG A 15 3.28 20.17 -5.06
C ARG A 15 3.48 19.62 -3.64
N THR A 16 2.52 18.86 -3.12
CA THR A 16 2.64 18.21 -1.81
C THR A 16 3.79 17.22 -1.80
N LEU A 17 3.91 16.36 -2.83
CA LEU A 17 5.01 15.39 -2.94
C LEU A 17 6.38 16.08 -2.99
N GLN A 18 6.52 17.16 -3.77
CA GLN A 18 7.78 17.92 -3.82
C GLN A 18 8.13 18.54 -2.46
N LYS A 19 7.14 19.03 -1.69
CA LYS A 19 7.40 19.52 -0.32
C LYS A 19 7.91 18.43 0.61
N ILE A 20 7.36 17.21 0.50
CA ILE A 20 7.81 16.05 1.28
C ILE A 20 9.26 15.72 0.93
N LYS A 21 9.60 15.68 -0.37
CA LYS A 21 10.97 15.42 -0.84
C LYS A 21 11.95 16.51 -0.41
N ASN A 22 11.57 17.78 -0.49
CA ASN A 22 12.38 18.91 -0.04
C ASN A 22 12.65 18.91 1.47
N ALA A 23 11.80 18.24 2.26
CA ALA A 23 12.02 18.00 3.67
C ALA A 23 12.94 16.79 3.96
N GLY A 24 13.53 16.17 2.92
CA GLY A 24 14.43 15.03 3.04
C GLY A 24 13.72 13.69 3.26
N MET A 25 12.43 13.59 2.93
CA MET A 25 11.64 12.36 3.08
C MET A 25 11.27 11.75 1.72
N LYS A 26 11.03 10.44 1.70
CA LYS A 26 10.35 9.80 0.55
C LYS A 26 8.87 10.17 0.55
N ALA A 27 8.30 10.38 -0.63
CA ALA A 27 6.93 10.84 -0.81
C ALA A 27 6.01 9.69 -1.21
N GLY A 28 5.02 9.40 -0.37
CA GLY A 28 4.02 8.37 -0.61
C GLY A 28 2.63 8.94 -0.94
N VAL A 29 1.81 8.14 -1.63
CA VAL A 29 0.40 8.45 -1.89
C VAL A 29 -0.48 7.29 -1.43
N ALA A 30 -1.45 7.57 -0.55
CA ALA A 30 -2.50 6.63 -0.21
C ALA A 30 -3.74 6.87 -1.08
N ILE A 31 -4.43 5.80 -1.48
CA ILE A 31 -5.73 5.90 -2.15
C ILE A 31 -6.78 5.03 -1.45
N ASN A 32 -7.96 5.58 -1.24
CA ASN A 32 -9.09 4.88 -0.64
C ASN A 32 -9.59 3.74 -1.53
N PRO A 33 -10.42 2.82 -0.99
CA PRO A 33 -10.97 1.71 -1.78
C PRO A 33 -11.67 2.18 -3.07
N HIS A 34 -12.44 3.27 -3.00
CA HIS A 34 -13.22 3.81 -4.12
C HIS A 34 -12.40 4.62 -5.13
N THR A 35 -11.19 5.07 -4.76
CA THR A 35 -10.37 5.93 -5.62
C THR A 35 -9.68 5.08 -6.67
N PRO A 36 -9.90 5.31 -7.97
CA PRO A 36 -9.32 4.47 -9.01
C PRO A 36 -7.82 4.70 -9.12
N VAL A 37 -7.06 3.69 -9.54
CA VAL A 37 -5.59 3.74 -9.63
C VAL A 37 -5.11 4.74 -10.69
N ASN A 38 -5.87 4.88 -11.78
CA ASN A 38 -5.50 5.73 -12.92
C ASN A 38 -5.33 7.22 -12.56
N VAL A 39 -5.85 7.69 -11.43
CA VAL A 39 -5.59 9.05 -10.94
C VAL A 39 -4.11 9.32 -10.69
N LEU A 40 -3.30 8.27 -10.56
CA LEU A 40 -1.86 8.36 -10.33
C LEU A 40 -1.04 8.37 -11.62
N GLU A 41 -1.65 8.17 -12.81
CA GLU A 41 -0.93 8.03 -14.09
C GLU A 41 0.06 9.15 -14.37
N SER A 42 -0.35 10.40 -14.13
CA SER A 42 0.48 11.57 -14.42
C SER A 42 1.56 11.86 -13.38
N ILE A 43 1.55 11.17 -12.23
CA ILE A 43 2.44 11.46 -11.09
C ILE A 43 3.20 10.24 -10.58
N ILE A 44 2.98 9.05 -11.14
CA ILE A 44 3.52 7.80 -10.59
C ILE A 44 5.05 7.79 -10.51
N GLN A 45 5.75 8.47 -11.43
CA GLN A 45 7.21 8.59 -11.39
C GLN A 45 7.73 9.48 -10.25
N ASP A 46 6.89 10.36 -9.72
CA ASP A 46 7.23 11.20 -8.57
C ASP A 46 6.94 10.52 -7.23
N VAL A 47 6.27 9.36 -7.23
CA VAL A 47 5.84 8.66 -6.01
C VAL A 47 6.82 7.55 -5.65
N ASP A 48 7.32 7.58 -4.41
CA ASP A 48 8.21 6.55 -3.88
C ASP A 48 7.44 5.32 -3.39
N LEU A 49 6.22 5.52 -2.87
CA LEU A 49 5.35 4.44 -2.36
C LEU A 49 3.87 4.76 -2.57
N VAL A 50 3.09 3.81 -3.09
CA VAL A 50 1.64 3.89 -3.15
C VAL A 50 1.03 2.94 -2.13
N CYS A 51 0.24 3.48 -1.20
CA CYS A 51 -0.50 2.73 -0.21
C CYS A 51 -1.94 2.50 -0.69
N LEU A 52 -2.29 1.25 -0.99
CA LEU A 52 -3.65 0.85 -1.30
C LEU A 52 -4.39 0.52 -0.02
N MET A 53 -5.37 1.34 0.34
CA MET A 53 -6.27 1.01 1.42
C MET A 53 -7.16 -0.19 1.02
N SER A 54 -7.02 -1.31 1.71
CA SER A 54 -7.86 -2.51 1.57
C SER A 54 -9.01 -2.56 2.57
N VAL A 55 -9.22 -1.48 3.31
CA VAL A 55 -10.34 -1.21 4.20
C VAL A 55 -10.68 0.29 4.11
N ASN A 56 -11.83 0.73 4.64
CA ASN A 56 -12.06 2.17 4.76
C ASN A 56 -11.16 2.72 5.89
N PRO A 57 -10.44 3.85 5.69
CA PRO A 57 -9.60 4.41 6.74
C PRO A 57 -10.39 4.74 8.02
N GLY A 58 -9.73 4.64 9.17
CA GLY A 58 -10.26 5.13 10.45
C GLY A 58 -10.12 4.13 11.60
N TYR A 59 -10.30 2.83 11.36
CA TYR A 59 -10.29 1.82 12.43
C TYR A 59 -9.57 0.53 12.03
N GLY A 60 -8.82 -0.06 12.97
CA GLY A 60 -8.17 -1.36 12.77
C GLY A 60 -9.12 -2.57 12.93
N GLY A 61 -8.70 -3.75 12.46
CA GLY A 61 -9.49 -4.99 12.59
C GLY A 61 -10.60 -5.17 11.57
N GLN A 62 -10.68 -4.31 10.57
CA GLN A 62 -11.61 -4.45 9.45
C GLN A 62 -11.18 -5.59 8.51
N LYS A 63 -12.16 -6.15 7.79
CA LYS A 63 -11.94 -7.22 6.81
C LYS A 63 -11.43 -6.64 5.50
N PHE A 64 -10.46 -7.34 4.90
CA PHE A 64 -9.92 -7.04 3.58
C PHE A 64 -11.04 -6.94 2.53
N ILE A 65 -11.00 -5.90 1.70
CA ILE A 65 -11.90 -5.70 0.55
C ILE A 65 -11.31 -6.46 -0.65
N PRO A 66 -11.95 -7.54 -1.15
CA PRO A 66 -11.38 -8.40 -2.19
C PRO A 66 -11.02 -7.65 -3.50
N HIS A 67 -11.77 -6.61 -3.82
CA HIS A 67 -11.52 -5.79 -5.02
C HIS A 67 -10.14 -5.10 -5.01
N THR A 68 -9.49 -4.96 -3.85
CA THR A 68 -8.13 -4.40 -3.77
C THR A 68 -7.12 -5.23 -4.56
N LEU A 69 -7.32 -6.54 -4.76
CA LEU A 69 -6.45 -7.35 -5.63
C LEU A 69 -6.50 -6.90 -7.10
N VAL A 70 -7.66 -6.45 -7.58
CA VAL A 70 -7.81 -5.91 -8.94
C VAL A 70 -7.02 -4.60 -9.04
N LYS A 71 -7.19 -3.71 -8.06
CA LYS A 71 -6.45 -2.44 -7.99
C LYS A 71 -4.94 -2.65 -7.89
N LEU A 72 -4.50 -3.64 -7.12
CA LEU A 72 -3.08 -4.00 -6.99
C LEU A 72 -2.48 -4.37 -8.35
N ARG A 73 -3.16 -5.23 -9.12
CA ARG A 73 -2.68 -5.61 -10.47
C ARG A 73 -2.65 -4.42 -11.43
N GLN A 74 -3.68 -3.57 -11.39
CA GLN A 74 -3.72 -2.33 -12.19
C GLN A 74 -2.56 -1.40 -11.85
N LEU A 75 -2.29 -1.20 -10.56
CA LEU A 75 -1.19 -0.36 -10.10
C LEU A 75 0.17 -0.96 -10.48
N LYS A 76 0.32 -2.28 -10.40
CA LYS A 76 1.55 -2.95 -10.83
C LYS A 76 1.79 -2.77 -12.34
N SER A 77 0.74 -2.86 -13.16
CA SER A 77 0.83 -2.56 -14.60
C SER A 77 1.27 -1.11 -14.84
N LEU A 78 0.61 -0.15 -14.19
CA LEU A 78 0.93 1.27 -14.31
C LEU A 78 2.39 1.57 -13.95
N ILE A 79 2.88 1.03 -12.84
CA ILE A 79 4.27 1.20 -12.39
C ILE A 79 5.24 0.59 -13.41
N SER A 80 4.93 -0.60 -13.94
CA SER A 80 5.77 -1.27 -14.94
C SER A 80 5.81 -0.50 -16.26
N GLU A 81 4.66 -0.04 -16.77
CA GLU A 81 4.55 0.73 -18.02
C GLU A 81 5.28 2.06 -17.92
N ALA A 82 5.21 2.72 -16.76
CA ALA A 82 5.91 3.98 -16.50
C ALA A 82 7.42 3.80 -16.20
N ASN A 83 7.93 2.56 -16.14
CA ASN A 83 9.26 2.22 -15.64
C ASN A 83 9.59 2.87 -14.28
N SER A 84 8.59 2.97 -13.41
CA SER A 84 8.74 3.59 -12.08
C SER A 84 9.32 2.61 -11.07
N LYS A 85 10.00 3.15 -10.05
CA LYS A 85 10.52 2.40 -8.89
C LYS A 85 9.57 2.44 -7.69
N THR A 86 8.37 2.97 -7.87
CA THR A 86 7.35 3.06 -6.83
C THR A 86 7.08 1.71 -6.19
N LEU A 87 7.10 1.65 -4.87
CA LEU A 87 6.69 0.47 -4.10
C LEU A 87 5.17 0.45 -3.93
N ILE A 88 4.58 -0.74 -3.86
CA ILE A 88 3.17 -0.92 -3.55
C ILE A 88 3.02 -1.45 -2.13
N GLU A 89 2.32 -0.70 -1.28
CA GLU A 89 1.93 -1.07 0.08
C GLU A 89 0.45 -1.42 0.13
N ILE A 90 0.09 -2.46 0.89
CA ILE A 90 -1.30 -2.82 1.19
C ILE A 90 -1.58 -2.59 2.67
N ASP A 91 -2.56 -1.74 2.98
CA ASP A 91 -2.98 -1.45 4.35
C ASP A 91 -4.46 -1.78 4.60
N GLY A 92 -4.66 -2.75 5.49
CA GLY A 92 -5.98 -3.12 6.03
C GLY A 92 -6.34 -4.60 5.83
N GLY A 93 -6.58 -5.31 6.92
CA GLY A 93 -7.06 -6.70 6.87
C GLY A 93 -6.05 -7.71 6.30
N VAL A 94 -4.75 -7.42 6.39
CA VAL A 94 -3.68 -8.34 5.96
C VAL A 94 -3.42 -9.40 7.03
N GLY A 95 -3.25 -10.66 6.60
CA GLY A 95 -2.94 -11.80 7.46
C GLY A 95 -2.54 -13.04 6.64
N THR A 96 -2.40 -14.19 7.30
CA THR A 96 -1.99 -15.45 6.65
C THR A 96 -2.93 -15.90 5.54
N GLY A 97 -4.21 -15.53 5.60
CA GLY A 97 -5.21 -15.89 4.58
C GLY A 97 -5.06 -15.17 3.24
N ASN A 98 -4.31 -14.07 3.16
CA ASN A 98 -4.16 -13.28 1.92
C ASN A 98 -2.73 -12.84 1.60
N ALA A 99 -1.78 -12.91 2.54
CA ALA A 99 -0.42 -12.41 2.36
C ALA A 99 0.29 -12.97 1.12
N SER A 100 0.21 -14.29 0.88
CA SER A 100 0.84 -14.92 -0.28
C SER A 100 0.24 -14.43 -1.60
N GLU A 101 -1.09 -14.25 -1.66
CA GLU A 101 -1.76 -13.77 -2.87
C GLU A 101 -1.40 -12.31 -3.15
N LEU A 102 -1.34 -11.46 -2.12
CA LEU A 102 -0.96 -10.05 -2.24
C LEU A 102 0.48 -9.91 -2.75
N ALA A 103 1.43 -10.66 -2.18
CA ALA A 103 2.82 -10.68 -2.64
C ALA A 103 2.92 -11.12 -4.11
N LYS A 104 2.26 -12.23 -4.48
CA LYS A 104 2.23 -12.72 -5.88
C LYS A 104 1.59 -11.74 -6.86
N ALA A 105 0.59 -10.97 -6.41
CA ALA A 105 -0.06 -9.95 -7.22
C ALA A 105 0.78 -8.67 -7.38
N GLY A 106 1.91 -8.56 -6.67
CA GLY A 106 2.90 -7.50 -6.86
C GLY A 106 3.00 -6.50 -5.72
N ALA A 107 2.43 -6.78 -4.54
CA ALA A 107 2.65 -5.95 -3.36
C ALA A 107 4.09 -6.11 -2.85
N ASP A 108 4.75 -4.99 -2.55
CA ASP A 108 6.12 -4.96 -2.03
C ASP A 108 6.13 -4.83 -0.49
N VAL A 109 5.08 -4.21 0.08
CA VAL A 109 4.94 -3.98 1.53
C VAL A 109 3.55 -4.40 2.01
N LEU A 110 3.50 -5.09 3.14
CA LEU A 110 2.27 -5.59 3.76
C LEU A 110 2.12 -5.03 5.18
N VAL A 111 1.07 -4.24 5.43
CA VAL A 111 0.79 -3.68 6.75
C VAL A 111 -0.17 -4.59 7.52
N ALA A 112 0.36 -5.28 8.54
CA ALA A 112 -0.39 -6.22 9.37
C ALA A 112 -0.48 -5.75 10.83
N GLY A 113 -1.40 -4.82 11.12
CA GLY A 113 -1.62 -4.30 12.47
C GLY A 113 -2.32 -5.30 13.40
N SER A 114 -3.64 -5.42 13.29
CA SER A 114 -4.43 -6.24 14.22
C SER A 114 -4.09 -7.72 14.18
N PHE A 115 -3.62 -8.24 13.04
CA PHE A 115 -3.20 -9.64 12.92
C PHE A 115 -2.00 -9.95 13.83
N VAL A 116 -1.00 -9.06 13.88
CA VAL A 116 0.20 -9.25 14.72
C VAL A 116 -0.10 -8.88 16.17
N PHE A 117 -0.65 -7.70 16.42
CA PHE A 117 -0.77 -7.16 17.79
C PHE A 117 -1.92 -7.75 18.62
N ARG A 118 -2.83 -8.52 18.00
CA ARG A 118 -3.84 -9.31 18.74
C ARG A 118 -3.48 -10.79 18.81
N SER A 119 -2.34 -11.21 18.26
CA SER A 119 -1.83 -12.56 18.43
C SER A 119 -1.31 -12.74 19.85
N ASP A 120 -1.55 -13.91 20.44
CA ASP A 120 -0.92 -14.29 21.71
C ASP A 120 0.62 -14.37 21.56
N ASN A 121 1.10 -14.59 20.33
CA ASN A 121 2.52 -14.61 19.98
C ASN A 121 2.79 -13.75 18.72
N PRO A 122 3.13 -12.46 18.86
CA PRO A 122 3.42 -11.57 17.74
C PRO A 122 4.63 -12.00 16.90
N VAL A 123 5.65 -12.61 17.52
CA VAL A 123 6.86 -13.07 16.81
C VAL A 123 6.52 -14.20 15.85
N GLU A 124 5.72 -15.16 16.31
CA GLU A 124 5.24 -16.27 15.48
C GLU A 124 4.30 -15.79 14.36
N ALA A 125 3.43 -14.81 14.64
CA ALA A 125 2.57 -14.21 13.62
C ALA A 125 3.39 -13.54 12.49
N ILE A 126 4.47 -12.83 12.83
CA ILE A 126 5.39 -12.24 11.84
C ILE A 126 6.11 -13.34 11.06
N ALA A 127 6.63 -14.37 11.74
CA ALA A 127 7.32 -15.48 11.09
C ALA A 127 6.39 -16.21 10.08
N ALA A 128 5.14 -16.44 10.45
CA ALA A 128 4.14 -17.05 9.57
C ALA A 128 3.89 -16.22 8.31
N LEU A 129 3.79 -14.89 8.43
CA LEU A 129 3.68 -14.01 7.27
C LEU A 129 4.92 -14.09 6.38
N ASN A 130 6.12 -14.04 6.98
CA ASN A 130 7.37 -14.08 6.25
C ASN A 130 7.52 -15.36 5.41
N THR A 131 7.20 -16.52 5.99
CA THR A 131 7.22 -17.82 5.29
C THR A 131 6.27 -17.85 4.09
N LEU A 132 5.12 -17.17 4.18
CA LEU A 132 4.12 -17.16 3.10
C LEU A 132 4.50 -16.27 1.91
N VAL A 133 5.30 -15.23 2.16
CA VAL A 133 5.71 -14.27 1.12
C VAL A 133 7.11 -14.56 0.56
N ASN A 134 7.96 -15.24 1.35
CA ASN A 134 9.31 -15.68 0.97
C ASN A 134 9.45 -17.20 1.16
N PRO A 135 8.79 -18.01 0.29
CA PRO A 135 8.80 -19.46 0.40
C PRO A 135 10.16 -20.10 0.05
#